data_AF-A0A1W9IZJ1-F1
#
_entry.id   AF-A0A1W9IZJ1-F1
#
_cell.length_a   1.000
_cell.length_b   1.000
_cell.length_c   1.000
_cell.angle_alpha   90.00
_cell.angle_beta   90.00
_cell.angle_gamma   90.00
#
_symmetry.space_group_name_H-M   'P 1'
#
loop_
_entity.id
_entity.type
_entity.pdbx_description
1 polymer ?
#
loop_
_entity_poly.entity_id
_entity_poly.type
_entity_poly.pdbx_seq_one_letter_code
_entity_poly.pdbx_strand_id
1 'polypeptide(L)'
;MSVITTRADAHALSDACAESSAEPYLNRQAAKRRFFVSYEIDYVHRVSVGVIAEHPEQARQLAEQAFNDATIWDDTPNMPLLSDEFHEVEGESLMWECVEVEHWPAADHSIQQLKQDHAAIQVCRGLVTAYTAGEARGGDIDRRDLEALLPLAFSAIGKPIPPIESLKPSLTNVTDTNP
;
A
#
# COMPACT_ATOMS: atom_id res chain seq x y z
N MET A 1 23.33 24.66 -51.54
CA MET A 1 23.89 24.23 -52.85
C MET A 1 24.68 22.95 -52.61
N SER A 2 24.16 21.82 -53.08
CA SER A 2 24.89 20.55 -53.19
C SER A 2 25.79 20.58 -54.41
N VAL A 3 26.97 19.94 -54.35
CA VAL A 3 27.45 19.03 -55.42
C VAL A 3 28.34 17.94 -54.80
N ILE A 4 28.08 16.70 -55.22
CA ILE A 4 28.76 15.44 -54.92
C ILE A 4 29.82 15.17 -56.01
N THR A 5 30.94 14.49 -55.72
CA THR A 5 31.51 13.46 -56.62
C THR A 5 32.60 12.61 -55.93
N THR A 6 32.41 11.31 -56.07
CA THR A 6 33.18 10.13 -55.67
C THR A 6 34.33 9.83 -56.64
N ARG A 7 35.42 9.17 -56.18
CA ARG A 7 35.94 7.93 -56.81
C ARG A 7 36.98 7.23 -55.92
N ALA A 8 36.84 5.91 -55.83
CA ALA A 8 37.71 4.96 -55.16
C ALA A 8 38.89 4.55 -56.05
N ASP A 9 40.00 4.13 -55.42
CA ASP A 9 40.91 3.12 -55.97
C ASP A 9 41.21 2.07 -54.90
N ALA A 10 41.01 0.82 -55.31
CA ALA A 10 41.25 -0.39 -54.56
C ALA A 10 42.63 -0.94 -54.91
N HIS A 11 43.33 -1.50 -53.92
CA HIS A 11 44.23 -2.62 -54.19
C HIS A 11 44.07 -3.66 -53.09
N ALA A 12 43.59 -4.82 -53.52
CA ALA A 12 43.39 -6.03 -52.76
C ALA A 12 44.68 -6.85 -52.68
N LEU A 13 44.88 -7.53 -51.54
CA LEU A 13 45.55 -8.83 -51.36
C LEU A 13 44.89 -9.47 -50.12
N SER A 14 43.82 -10.25 -50.30
CA SER A 14 43.78 -11.73 -50.26
C SER A 14 44.34 -12.32 -48.95
N ASP A 15 43.49 -12.68 -47.99
CA ASP A 15 42.80 -13.98 -47.84
C ASP A 15 43.66 -15.03 -47.11
N ALA A 16 43.32 -15.29 -45.84
CA ALA A 16 43.62 -16.54 -45.14
C ALA A 16 42.59 -16.76 -44.03
N CYS A 17 41.80 -17.81 -44.22
CA CYS A 17 40.70 -18.26 -43.40
C CYS A 17 41.07 -18.72 -41.97
N ALA A 18 40.15 -18.42 -41.05
CA ALA A 18 39.58 -19.29 -40.03
C ALA A 18 40.47 -19.93 -38.93
N GLU A 19 40.40 -19.34 -37.74
CA GLU A 19 40.20 -20.05 -36.46
C GLU A 19 39.21 -19.17 -35.64
N SER A 20 37.93 -19.51 -35.52
CA SER A 20 37.38 -20.54 -34.64
C SER A 20 37.96 -20.51 -33.22
N SER A 21 37.49 -19.56 -32.41
CA SER A 21 36.90 -19.96 -31.14
C SER A 21 35.81 -18.96 -30.79
N ALA A 22 34.58 -19.45 -30.78
CA ALA A 22 33.47 -18.75 -30.18
C ALA A 22 33.83 -18.48 -28.73
N GLU A 23 34.09 -17.21 -28.39
CA GLU A 23 33.91 -16.69 -27.04
C GLU A 23 32.57 -17.24 -26.54
N PRO A 24 32.55 -18.05 -25.46
CA PRO A 24 31.33 -18.68 -25.04
C PRO A 24 30.37 -17.54 -24.72
N TYR A 25 29.24 -17.51 -25.41
CA TYR A 25 28.08 -16.71 -25.06
C TYR A 25 27.83 -16.94 -23.57
N LEU A 26 28.39 -16.04 -22.74
CA LEU A 26 28.20 -16.04 -21.30
C LEU A 26 26.70 -16.05 -21.11
N ASN A 27 26.24 -17.18 -20.57
CA ASN A 27 24.86 -17.47 -20.24
C ASN A 27 24.26 -16.23 -19.55
N ARG A 28 23.51 -15.42 -20.30
CA ARG A 28 23.06 -14.09 -19.88
C ARG A 28 21.84 -14.16 -18.97
N GLN A 29 21.68 -15.25 -18.23
CA GLN A 29 20.94 -15.29 -16.99
C GLN A 29 21.91 -15.02 -15.85
N ALA A 30 22.45 -13.80 -15.79
CA ALA A 30 22.97 -13.32 -14.52
C ALA A 30 21.83 -13.46 -13.50
N ALA A 31 22.06 -14.21 -12.43
CA ALA A 31 21.05 -14.42 -11.39
C ALA A 31 20.52 -13.05 -10.95
N LYS A 32 19.20 -12.85 -10.98
CA LYS A 32 18.58 -11.59 -10.57
C LYS A 32 18.93 -11.33 -9.10
N ARG A 33 19.51 -10.17 -8.84
CA ARG A 33 19.82 -9.66 -7.49
C ARG A 33 18.62 -8.92 -6.93
N ARG A 34 18.53 -8.82 -5.60
CA ARG A 34 17.50 -8.01 -4.93
C ARG A 34 18.12 -6.69 -4.49
N PHE A 35 17.32 -5.64 -4.53
CA PHE A 35 17.73 -4.30 -4.11
C PHE A 35 16.66 -3.72 -3.19
N PHE A 36 17.10 -3.05 -2.13
CA PHE A 36 16.31 -2.11 -1.35
C PHE A 36 16.51 -0.73 -1.95
N VAL A 37 15.43 -0.06 -2.33
CA VAL A 37 15.45 1.25 -2.96
C VAL A 37 14.61 2.20 -2.13
N SER A 38 15.17 3.34 -1.76
CA SER A 38 14.54 4.34 -0.90
C SER A 38 14.81 5.75 -1.41
N TYR A 39 14.01 6.69 -0.92
CA TYR A 39 14.26 8.13 -0.99
C TYR A 39 13.65 8.76 0.24
N GLU A 40 14.08 9.98 0.56
CA GLU A 40 13.51 10.81 1.62
C GLU A 40 13.19 12.18 1.02
N ILE A 41 12.17 12.84 1.55
CA ILE A 41 11.75 14.19 1.15
C ILE A 41 11.13 14.91 2.34
N ASP A 42 11.41 16.21 2.46
CA ASP A 42 10.89 17.04 3.54
C ASP A 42 9.43 17.44 3.28
N TYR A 43 8.63 17.44 4.36
CA TYR A 43 7.23 17.87 4.36
C TYR A 43 6.97 18.95 5.42
N VAL A 44 6.10 19.90 5.07
CA VAL A 44 5.42 20.79 6.02
C VAL A 44 4.08 20.17 6.41
N HIS A 45 3.91 19.89 7.70
CA HIS A 45 2.62 19.51 8.28
C HIS A 45 1.80 20.77 8.60
N ARG A 46 0.66 20.94 7.95
CA ARG A 46 -0.27 22.06 8.14
C ARG A 46 -1.58 21.54 8.71
N VAL A 47 -1.86 21.90 9.95
CA VAL A 47 -3.13 21.64 10.62
C VAL A 47 -3.90 22.94 10.79
N SER A 48 -5.18 22.93 10.45
CA SER A 48 -6.11 24.04 10.68
C SER A 48 -7.33 23.57 11.45
N VAL A 49 -7.69 24.29 12.51
CA VAL A 49 -8.88 24.02 13.33
C VAL A 49 -9.77 25.25 13.42
N GLY A 50 -11.08 25.04 13.59
CA GLY A 50 -11.99 26.11 13.96
C GLY A 50 -11.84 26.42 15.45
N VAL A 51 -11.83 27.69 15.84
CA VAL A 51 -11.83 28.09 17.26
C VAL A 51 -12.80 29.22 17.49
N ILE A 52 -13.70 29.06 18.46
CA ILE A 52 -14.60 30.12 18.93
C ILE A 52 -13.96 30.75 20.16
N ALA A 53 -13.61 32.04 20.07
CA ALA A 53 -12.99 32.80 21.14
C ALA A 53 -13.38 34.28 21.06
N GLU A 54 -13.21 35.02 22.16
CA GLU A 54 -13.51 36.45 22.25
C GLU A 54 -12.51 37.30 21.46
N HIS A 55 -11.25 36.86 21.36
CA HIS A 55 -10.19 37.56 20.64
C HIS A 55 -9.07 36.60 20.16
N PRO A 56 -8.21 37.03 19.21
CA PRO A 56 -7.25 36.14 18.54
C PRO A 56 -6.21 35.48 19.47
N GLU A 57 -5.80 36.14 20.55
CA GLU A 57 -4.86 35.59 21.53
C GLU A 57 -5.49 34.41 22.27
N GLN A 58 -6.76 34.54 22.67
CA GLN A 58 -7.49 33.45 23.31
C GLN A 58 -7.69 32.29 22.34
N ALA A 59 -8.00 32.55 21.07
CA ALA A 59 -8.09 31.49 20.06
C ALA A 59 -6.79 30.69 19.93
N ARG A 60 -5.64 31.39 19.91
CA ARG A 60 -4.31 30.75 19.88
C ARG A 60 -4.04 29.93 21.12
N GLN A 61 -4.34 30.45 22.31
CA GLN A 61 -4.15 29.73 23.57
C GLN A 61 -5.01 28.45 23.64
N LEU A 62 -6.26 28.51 23.18
CA LEU A 62 -7.13 27.35 23.13
C LEU A 62 -6.60 26.26 22.18
N ALA A 63 -6.16 26.64 20.98
CA ALA A 63 -5.57 25.71 20.03
C ALA A 63 -4.25 25.11 20.55
N GLU A 64 -3.36 25.94 21.13
CA GLU A 64 -2.09 25.49 21.70
C GLU A 64 -2.32 24.52 22.87
N GLN A 65 -3.28 24.81 23.75
CA GLN A 65 -3.66 23.91 24.83
C GLN A 65 -4.16 22.56 24.29
N ALA A 66 -5.07 22.58 23.30
CA ALA A 66 -5.57 21.35 22.68
C ALA A 66 -4.45 20.54 21.99
N PHE A 67 -3.46 21.21 21.40
CA PHE A 67 -2.28 20.52 20.83
C PHE A 67 -1.46 19.85 21.93
N ASN A 68 -1.17 20.55 23.02
CA ASN A 68 -0.41 20.02 24.15
C ASN A 68 -1.14 18.87 24.87
N ASP A 69 -2.46 18.92 24.91
CA ASP A 69 -3.32 17.88 25.48
C ASP A 69 -3.58 16.72 24.49
N ALA A 70 -3.06 16.82 23.26
CA ALA A 70 -3.25 15.86 22.17
C ALA A 70 -4.71 15.66 21.73
N THR A 71 -5.58 16.64 21.96
CA THR A 71 -7.01 16.63 21.60
C THR A 71 -7.35 17.50 20.39
N ILE A 72 -6.36 18.20 19.81
CA ILE A 72 -6.58 19.11 18.66
C ILE A 72 -7.11 18.38 17.41
N TRP A 73 -6.90 17.06 17.32
CA TRP A 73 -7.34 16.22 16.20
C TRP A 73 -8.69 15.52 16.42
N ASP A 74 -9.35 15.75 17.57
CA ASP A 74 -10.57 15.02 17.95
C ASP A 74 -11.82 15.40 17.12
N ASP A 75 -11.72 16.40 16.25
CA ASP A 75 -12.80 16.92 15.40
C ASP A 75 -14.12 17.15 16.15
N THR A 76 -14.06 18.04 17.15
CA THR A 76 -15.21 18.31 18.02
C THR A 76 -16.07 19.46 17.49
N PRO A 77 -17.37 19.55 17.80
CA PRO A 77 -18.21 20.68 17.37
C PRO A 77 -17.70 22.06 17.81
N ASN A 78 -16.96 22.15 18.91
CA ASN A 78 -16.39 23.39 19.44
C ASN A 78 -15.01 23.73 18.87
N MET A 79 -14.30 22.71 18.36
CA MET A 79 -13.00 22.84 17.71
C MET A 79 -12.93 21.85 16.53
N PRO A 80 -13.64 22.13 15.42
CA PRO A 80 -13.68 21.22 14.28
C PRO A 80 -12.32 21.18 13.60
N LEU A 81 -11.90 19.99 13.17
CA LEU A 81 -10.68 19.82 12.38
C LEU A 81 -10.99 20.20 10.93
N LEU A 82 -10.40 21.30 10.45
CA LEU A 82 -10.72 21.85 9.12
C LEU A 82 -9.80 21.32 8.03
N SER A 83 -8.54 21.07 8.37
CA SER A 83 -7.52 20.53 7.45
C SER A 83 -6.39 19.90 8.25
N ASP A 84 -5.90 18.77 7.76
CA ASP A 84 -4.70 18.06 8.23
C ASP A 84 -3.93 17.61 6.99
N GLU A 85 -2.99 18.44 6.54
CA GLU A 85 -2.33 18.32 5.26
C GLU A 85 -0.81 18.26 5.40
N PHE A 86 -0.18 17.48 4.54
CA PHE A 86 1.27 17.46 4.36
C PHE A 86 1.59 18.04 2.98
N HIS A 87 2.47 19.03 2.94
CA HIS A 87 2.95 19.63 1.69
C HIS A 87 4.44 19.37 1.53
N GLU A 88 4.85 18.87 0.37
CA GLU A 88 6.27 18.76 0.01
C GLU A 88 6.91 20.14 0.01
N VAL A 89 8.13 20.22 0.54
CA VAL A 89 8.92 21.44 0.43
C VAL A 89 9.37 21.59 -1.03
N GLU A 90 8.98 22.69 -1.67
CA GLU A 90 9.37 22.97 -3.05
C GLU A 90 10.88 23.23 -3.18
N GLY A 91 11.47 22.82 -4.31
CA GLY A 91 12.86 23.12 -4.66
C GLY A 91 13.85 21.98 -4.42
N GLU A 92 13.39 20.87 -3.85
CA GLU A 92 14.22 19.68 -3.66
C GLU A 92 14.21 18.76 -4.88
N SER A 93 15.36 18.15 -5.16
CA SER A 93 15.48 17.07 -6.14
C SER A 93 15.51 15.75 -5.40
N LEU A 94 14.54 14.88 -5.68
CA LEU A 94 14.42 13.57 -5.04
C LEU A 94 15.65 12.71 -5.36
N MET A 95 16.36 12.30 -4.31
CA MET A 95 17.57 11.48 -4.39
C MET A 95 17.25 10.03 -4.06
N TRP A 96 17.56 9.13 -5.00
CA TRP A 96 17.33 7.69 -4.84
C TRP A 96 18.56 7.01 -4.23
N GLU A 97 18.33 6.23 -3.19
CA GLU A 97 19.29 5.30 -2.63
C GLU A 97 18.96 3.88 -3.07
N CYS A 98 20.00 3.08 -3.34
CA CYS A 98 19.84 1.70 -3.80
C CYS A 98 20.93 0.81 -3.20
N VAL A 99 20.51 -0.22 -2.47
CA VAL A 99 21.39 -1.14 -1.76
C VAL A 99 21.07 -2.58 -2.18
N GLU A 100 22.07 -3.34 -2.61
CA GLU A 100 21.90 -4.78 -2.88
C GLU A 100 21.68 -5.53 -1.56
N VAL A 101 20.67 -6.39 -1.52
CA VAL A 101 20.29 -7.15 -0.31
C VAL A 101 20.10 -8.63 -0.63
N GLU A 102 20.35 -9.49 0.35
CA GLU A 102 20.07 -10.93 0.21
C GLU A 102 18.55 -11.20 0.33
N HIS A 103 17.93 -10.55 1.31
CA HIS A 103 16.50 -10.62 1.64
C HIS A 103 15.94 -9.20 1.86
N TRP A 104 14.66 -9.00 1.57
CA TRP A 104 14.01 -7.72 1.88
C TRP A 104 13.85 -7.56 3.41
N PRO A 105 13.95 -6.33 3.93
CA PRO A 105 13.60 -6.08 5.32
C PRO A 105 12.11 -6.41 5.56
N ALA A 106 11.77 -6.70 6.82
CA ALA A 106 10.38 -6.81 7.21
C ALA A 106 9.65 -5.49 6.93
N ALA A 107 8.39 -5.57 6.50
CA ALA A 107 7.59 -4.38 6.29
C ALA A 107 7.34 -3.67 7.63
N ASP A 108 7.49 -2.35 7.61
CA ASP A 108 7.23 -1.50 8.76
C ASP A 108 5.77 -1.62 9.26
N HIS A 109 5.54 -1.23 10.51
CA HIS A 109 4.21 -1.20 11.12
C HIS A 109 3.20 -0.36 10.31
N SER A 110 3.64 0.74 9.67
CA SER A 110 2.79 1.54 8.78
C SER A 110 2.19 0.72 7.63
N ILE A 111 2.96 -0.21 7.04
CA ILE A 111 2.48 -1.11 5.98
C ILE A 111 1.53 -2.16 6.54
N GLN A 112 1.77 -2.63 7.77
CA GLN A 112 0.87 -3.57 8.43
C GLN A 112 -0.47 -2.91 8.74
N GLN A 113 -0.46 -1.68 9.27
CA GLN A 113 -1.64 -0.88 9.54
C GLN A 113 -2.40 -0.58 8.24
N LEU A 114 -1.70 -0.15 7.18
CA LEU A 114 -2.31 0.10 5.87
C LEU A 114 -3.04 -1.14 5.32
N LYS A 115 -2.45 -2.32 5.46
CA LYS A 115 -3.09 -3.59 5.05
C LYS A 115 -4.33 -3.91 5.89
N GLN A 116 -4.27 -3.64 7.19
CA GLN A 116 -5.40 -3.82 8.11
C GLN A 116 -6.55 -2.87 7.74
N ASP A 117 -6.26 -1.60 7.51
CA ASP A 117 -7.25 -0.58 7.16
C ASP A 117 -7.91 -0.88 5.81
N HIS A 118 -7.11 -1.27 4.80
CA HIS A 118 -7.64 -1.70 3.50
C HIS A 118 -8.57 -2.92 3.64
N ALA A 119 -8.17 -3.91 4.45
CA ALA A 119 -9.01 -5.07 4.70
C ALA A 119 -10.31 -4.68 5.43
N ALA A 120 -10.25 -3.78 6.41
CA ALA A 120 -11.42 -3.27 7.12
C ALA A 120 -12.41 -2.59 6.17
N ILE A 121 -11.93 -1.71 5.28
CA ILE A 121 -12.75 -1.05 4.27
C ILE A 121 -13.39 -2.07 3.33
N GLN A 122 -12.64 -3.10 2.90
CA GLN A 122 -13.17 -4.16 2.04
C GLN A 122 -14.26 -4.97 2.74
N VAL A 123 -14.12 -5.27 4.03
CA VAL A 123 -15.15 -5.93 4.84
C VAL A 123 -16.41 -5.06 4.91
N CYS A 124 -16.28 -3.78 5.22
CA CYS A 124 -17.42 -2.85 5.28
C CYS A 124 -18.18 -2.79 3.94
N ARG A 125 -17.45 -2.67 2.82
CA ARG A 125 -18.04 -2.69 1.48
C ARG A 125 -18.76 -4.02 1.19
N GLY A 126 -18.10 -5.14 1.49
CA GLY A 126 -18.65 -6.47 1.32
C GLY A 126 -19.92 -6.70 2.14
N LEU A 127 -19.96 -6.24 3.39
CA LEU A 127 -21.14 -6.31 4.25
C LEU A 127 -22.32 -5.52 3.67
N VAL A 128 -22.07 -4.30 3.19
CA VAL A 128 -23.11 -3.49 2.52
C VAL A 128 -23.63 -4.20 1.27
N THR A 129 -22.75 -4.79 0.46
CA THR A 129 -23.14 -5.57 -0.72
C THR A 129 -23.97 -6.80 -0.34
N ALA A 130 -23.52 -7.57 0.66
CA ALA A 130 -24.21 -8.77 1.13
C ALA A 130 -25.61 -8.44 1.68
N TYR A 131 -25.72 -7.37 2.48
CA TYR A 131 -26.99 -6.86 2.98
C TYR A 131 -27.93 -6.46 1.83
N THR A 132 -27.45 -5.65 0.89
CA THR A 132 -28.25 -5.20 -0.26
C THR A 132 -28.74 -6.37 -1.11
N ALA A 133 -27.90 -7.38 -1.31
CA ALA A 133 -28.26 -8.57 -2.05
C ALA A 133 -29.27 -9.45 -1.28
N GLY A 134 -29.16 -9.52 0.05
CA GLY A 134 -30.11 -10.22 0.91
C GLY A 134 -31.50 -9.59 0.90
N GLU A 135 -31.59 -8.26 0.97
CA GLU A 135 -32.83 -7.52 0.83
C GLU A 135 -33.53 -7.83 -0.51
N ALA A 136 -32.77 -7.87 -1.61
CA ALA A 136 -33.30 -8.22 -2.92
C ALA A 136 -33.80 -9.68 -3.02
N ARG A 137 -33.35 -10.58 -2.13
CA ARG A 137 -33.75 -11.99 -2.05
C ARG A 137 -34.86 -12.27 -1.04
N GLY A 138 -35.41 -11.24 -0.38
CA GLY A 138 -36.48 -11.39 0.59
C GLY A 138 -36.05 -11.28 2.06
N GLY A 139 -34.91 -10.65 2.33
CA GLY A 139 -34.55 -10.18 3.68
C GLY A 139 -33.59 -11.07 4.47
N ASP A 140 -32.80 -11.93 3.80
CA ASP A 140 -31.78 -12.74 4.47
C ASP A 140 -30.41 -12.66 3.77
N ILE A 141 -29.37 -12.45 4.57
CA ILE A 141 -27.98 -12.40 4.10
C ILE A 141 -27.51 -13.85 3.90
N ASP A 142 -26.96 -14.14 2.72
CA ASP A 142 -26.43 -15.49 2.47
C ASP A 142 -25.18 -15.70 3.34
N ARG A 143 -25.16 -16.78 4.10
CA ARG A 143 -24.00 -17.18 4.90
C ARG A 143 -22.71 -17.24 4.08
N ARG A 144 -22.79 -17.63 2.79
CA ARG A 144 -21.63 -17.66 1.88
C ARG A 144 -21.05 -16.26 1.63
N ASP A 145 -21.91 -15.24 1.59
CA ASP A 145 -21.49 -13.84 1.45
C ASP A 145 -20.68 -13.42 2.69
N LEU A 146 -21.09 -13.85 3.88
CA LEU A 146 -20.33 -13.60 5.13
C LEU A 146 -19.04 -14.41 5.23
N GLU A 147 -19.08 -15.70 4.87
CA GLU A 147 -17.89 -16.58 4.90
C GLU A 147 -16.80 -16.08 3.94
N ALA A 148 -17.18 -15.49 2.80
CA ALA A 148 -16.23 -14.87 1.88
C ALA A 148 -15.50 -13.65 2.48
N LEU A 149 -16.11 -12.97 3.47
CA LEU A 149 -15.52 -11.79 4.13
C LEU A 149 -14.65 -12.15 5.34
N LEU A 150 -14.80 -13.35 5.91
CA LEU A 150 -14.07 -13.74 7.12
C LEU A 150 -12.55 -13.62 7.00
N PRO A 151 -11.88 -14.08 5.90
CA PRO A 151 -10.44 -13.90 5.74
C PRO A 151 -10.00 -12.43 5.83
N LEU A 152 -10.78 -11.54 5.22
CA LEU A 152 -10.53 -10.09 5.25
C LEU A 152 -10.76 -9.52 6.65
N ALA A 153 -11.79 -10.00 7.36
CA ALA A 153 -12.04 -9.58 8.74
C ALA A 153 -10.92 -9.98 9.70
N PHE A 154 -10.37 -11.20 9.57
CA PHE A 154 -9.19 -11.62 10.34
C PHE A 154 -7.97 -10.78 10.00
N SER A 155 -7.74 -10.51 8.71
CA SER A 155 -6.67 -9.63 8.26
C SER A 155 -6.81 -8.21 8.80
N ALA A 156 -8.03 -7.67 8.88
CA ALA A 156 -8.31 -6.32 9.34
C ALA A 156 -7.98 -6.11 10.83
N ILE A 157 -8.16 -7.15 11.65
CA ILE A 157 -7.85 -7.09 13.10
C ILE A 157 -6.46 -7.62 13.44
N GLY A 158 -5.61 -7.86 12.43
CA GLY A 158 -4.26 -8.38 12.60
C GLY A 158 -4.19 -9.80 13.18
N LYS A 159 -5.27 -10.59 13.06
CA LYS A 159 -5.31 -11.97 13.57
C LYS A 159 -5.07 -12.99 12.46
N PRO A 160 -4.39 -14.11 12.76
CA PRO A 160 -4.30 -15.20 11.81
C PRO A 160 -5.69 -15.76 11.52
N ILE A 161 -5.91 -16.12 10.26
CA ILE A 161 -7.12 -16.84 9.85
C ILE A 161 -7.08 -18.20 10.57
N PRO A 162 -8.10 -18.56 11.37
CA PRO A 162 -8.12 -19.84 12.04
C PRO A 162 -8.14 -20.98 11.00
N PRO A 163 -7.54 -22.15 11.30
CA PRO A 163 -7.57 -23.30 10.40
C PRO A 163 -9.01 -23.64 9.97
N ILE A 164 -9.17 -24.08 8.71
CA ILE A 164 -10.48 -24.40 8.10
C ILE A 164 -11.29 -25.41 8.94
N GLU A 165 -10.62 -26.27 9.72
CA GLU A 165 -11.27 -27.22 10.64
C GLU A 165 -12.03 -26.57 11.81
N SER A 166 -11.59 -25.40 12.27
CA SER A 166 -12.21 -24.67 13.39
C SER A 166 -13.43 -23.82 13.00
N LEU A 167 -13.74 -23.69 11.70
CA LEU A 167 -14.90 -22.94 11.19
C LEU A 167 -16.14 -23.82 10.94
N LYS A 168 -16.06 -25.14 11.17
CA LYS A 168 -17.25 -25.99 11.06
C LYS A 168 -18.20 -25.67 12.23
N PRO A 169 -19.48 -25.37 11.97
CA PRO A 169 -20.44 -25.30 13.06
C PRO A 169 -20.47 -26.65 13.75
N SER A 170 -20.32 -26.65 15.07
CA SER A 170 -20.50 -27.82 15.91
C SER A 170 -21.90 -28.37 15.64
N LEU A 171 -21.99 -29.41 14.81
CA LEU A 171 -23.19 -30.23 14.73
C LEU A 171 -23.28 -30.97 16.05
N THR A 172 -23.91 -30.34 17.04
CA THR A 172 -24.40 -31.05 18.22
C THR A 172 -25.46 -32.01 17.72
N ASN A 173 -25.07 -33.29 17.60
CA ASN A 173 -26.00 -34.39 17.47
C ASN A 173 -26.97 -34.34 18.66
N VAL A 174 -28.19 -33.87 18.41
CA VAL A 174 -29.31 -34.14 19.32
C VAL A 174 -29.69 -35.59 19.08
N THR A 175 -29.04 -36.49 19.79
CA THR A 175 -29.56 -37.82 20.06
C THR A 175 -29.99 -37.85 21.52
N ASP A 176 -31.22 -37.40 21.78
CA ASP A 176 -31.98 -37.79 22.96
C ASP A 176 -33.27 -38.42 22.42
N THR A 177 -33.39 -39.76 22.37
CA THR A 177 -33.90 -40.62 23.46
C THR A 177 -35.08 -39.96 24.18
N ASN A 178 -36.34 -40.31 23.90
CA ASN A 178 -37.12 -41.49 24.31
C ASN A 178 -38.51 -40.92 24.77
N PRO A 179 -39.58 -41.69 25.06
CA PRO A 179 -39.80 -43.14 25.02
C PRO A 179 -40.84 -43.64 23.99
#